data_AF-R4U6J0-F1
#
_entry.id   AF-R4U6J0-F1
#
_cell.length_a   1.000
_cell.length_b   1.000
_cell.length_c   1.000
_cell.angle_alpha   90.00
_cell.angle_beta   90.00
_cell.angle_gamma   90.00
#
_symmetry.space_group_name_H-M   'P 1'
#
loop_
_entity.id
_entity.type
_entity.pdbx_description
1 polymer ?
#
loop_
_entity_poly.entity_id
_entity_poly.type
_entity_poly.pdbx_seq_one_letter_code
_entity_poly.pdbx_strand_id
1 'polypeptide(L)'
;SSMKSVGEVMAIGRKFEEAFQKALRMVDENVDGFDPYVSKLREEELAQPTDKRTFVIAAALKQNYTIEQIYDLTKIDPWFLNKMKNIIDFLNLLEAEGNNLSYDILLRAKQLGFSDKQIASAIKSTELAVRQLREDTDITSFVKQIDTVAGKRILWNLRSLYCYYLIFDLR
;
A
#
# COMPACT_ATOMS: atom_id res chain seq x y z
N SER A 1 -10.67 -15.86 23.02
CA SER A 1 -10.33 -15.47 21.64
C SER A 1 -9.96 -16.74 20.89
N SER A 2 -10.71 -17.12 19.86
CA SER A 2 -10.44 -18.31 19.05
C SER A 2 -10.07 -17.86 17.64
N MET A 3 -9.01 -18.42 17.08
CA MET A 3 -8.50 -18.05 15.77
C MET A 3 -9.47 -18.54 14.68
N LYS A 4 -9.93 -17.61 13.83
CA LYS A 4 -10.80 -17.90 12.68
C LYS A 4 -10.09 -17.77 11.33
N SER A 5 -8.82 -17.34 11.32
CA SER A 5 -8.03 -17.19 10.10
C SER A 5 -7.59 -18.54 9.56
N VAL A 6 -7.69 -18.72 8.25
CA VAL A 6 -7.31 -19.94 7.53
C VAL A 6 -5.86 -19.86 7.00
N GLY A 7 -5.28 -18.66 6.93
CA GLY A 7 -3.90 -18.41 6.52
C GLY A 7 -3.43 -17.00 6.86
N GLU A 8 -2.15 -16.75 6.64
CA GLU A 8 -1.50 -15.45 6.80
C GLU A 8 -0.63 -15.13 5.57
N VAL A 9 -0.47 -13.84 5.29
CA VAL A 9 0.37 -13.37 4.19
C VAL A 9 1.46 -12.44 4.72
N MET A 10 2.60 -12.43 4.05
CA MET A 10 3.73 -11.59 4.40
C MET A 10 4.21 -10.83 3.17
N ALA A 11 4.37 -9.52 3.32
CA ALA A 11 4.97 -8.67 2.30
C ALA A 11 6.15 -7.88 2.87
N ILE A 12 7.13 -7.61 2.00
CA ILE A 12 8.34 -6.88 2.35
C ILE A 12 8.40 -5.60 1.51
N GLY A 13 8.67 -4.49 2.20
CA GLY A 13 8.85 -3.18 1.61
C GLY A 13 9.84 -2.37 2.44
N ARG A 14 10.42 -1.32 1.84
CA ARG A 14 11.31 -0.38 2.55
C ARG A 14 10.55 0.59 3.43
N LYS A 15 9.29 0.83 3.09
CA LYS A 15 8.36 1.68 3.82
C LYS A 15 7.17 0.84 4.29
N PHE A 16 6.55 1.26 5.39
CA PHE A 16 5.35 0.60 5.90
C PHE A 16 4.24 0.64 4.86
N GLU A 17 4.03 1.78 4.22
CA GLU A 17 3.00 1.99 3.21
C GLU A 17 3.14 0.99 2.04
N GLU A 18 4.38 0.78 1.59
CA GLU A 18 4.70 -0.17 0.52
C GLU A 18 4.40 -1.61 0.91
N ALA A 19 4.90 -2.04 2.08
CA ALA A 19 4.70 -3.40 2.58
C ALA A 19 3.22 -3.67 2.84
N PHE A 20 2.51 -2.69 3.41
CA PHE A 20 1.10 -2.78 3.75
C PHE A 20 0.21 -2.97 2.51
N GLN A 21 0.39 -2.14 1.48
CA GLN A 21 -0.39 -2.30 0.24
C GLN A 21 -0.09 -3.61 -0.49
N LYS A 22 1.17 -4.08 -0.47
CA LYS A 22 1.53 -5.39 -1.03
C LYS A 22 0.87 -6.53 -0.27
N ALA A 23 0.86 -6.48 1.07
CA ALA A 23 0.22 -7.49 1.90
C ALA A 23 -1.28 -7.58 1.60
N LEU A 24 -1.97 -6.44 1.52
CA LEU A 24 -3.41 -6.41 1.20
C LEU A 24 -3.74 -7.09 -0.13
N ARG A 25 -2.93 -6.88 -1.15
CA ARG A 25 -3.08 -7.55 -2.46
C ARG A 25 -2.83 -9.05 -2.44
N MET A 26 -2.07 -9.55 -1.46
CA MET A 26 -1.82 -10.98 -1.32
C MET A 26 -2.96 -11.70 -0.59
N VAL A 27 -3.80 -10.98 0.17
CA VAL A 27 -4.91 -11.57 0.93
C VAL A 27 -6.06 -11.99 0.01
N ASP A 28 -6.44 -11.15 -0.95
CA ASP A 28 -7.59 -11.37 -1.84
C ASP A 28 -7.28 -10.82 -3.23
N GLU A 29 -7.58 -11.62 -4.26
CA GLU A 29 -7.36 -11.24 -5.67
C GLU A 29 -8.20 -10.05 -6.12
N ASN A 30 -9.33 -9.79 -5.43
CA ASN A 30 -10.22 -8.68 -5.75
C ASN A 30 -9.82 -7.36 -5.07
N VAL A 31 -8.80 -7.38 -4.22
CA VAL A 31 -8.33 -6.21 -3.48
C VAL A 31 -7.05 -5.69 -4.12
N ASP A 32 -7.14 -4.54 -4.78
CA ASP A 32 -5.98 -3.93 -5.44
C ASP A 32 -5.04 -3.18 -4.46
N GLY A 33 -5.45 -3.01 -3.20
CA GLY A 33 -4.66 -2.42 -2.12
C GLY A 33 -5.53 -1.76 -1.04
N PHE A 34 -5.05 -0.66 -0.45
CA PHE A 34 -5.79 0.09 0.57
C PHE A 34 -6.82 1.03 -0.08
N ASP A 35 -7.95 0.46 -0.49
CA ASP A 35 -9.01 1.15 -1.23
C ASP A 35 -10.19 1.55 -0.32
N PRO A 36 -10.55 2.85 -0.24
CA PRO A 36 -11.67 3.34 0.56
C PRO A 36 -13.06 3.00 0.00
N TYR A 37 -13.17 2.56 -1.26
CA TYR A 37 -14.46 2.31 -1.93
C TYR A 37 -14.98 0.88 -1.74
N VAL A 38 -14.16 -0.02 -1.20
CA VAL A 38 -14.50 -1.45 -1.01
C VAL A 38 -15.58 -1.65 0.05
N SER A 39 -15.59 -0.84 1.10
CA SER A 39 -16.55 -0.96 2.22
C SER A 39 -17.18 0.38 2.56
N LYS A 40 -18.48 0.36 2.85
CA LYS A 40 -19.19 1.55 3.35
C LYS A 40 -18.75 1.83 4.78
N LEU A 41 -18.58 3.11 5.11
CA LEU A 41 -18.30 3.53 6.48
C LEU A 41 -19.45 3.11 7.39
N ARG A 42 -19.13 2.30 8.40
CA ARG A 42 -20.02 1.93 9.51
C ARG A 42 -19.22 2.03 10.79
N GLU A 43 -19.57 2.96 11.67
CA GLU A 43 -18.84 3.20 12.92
C GLU A 43 -18.83 1.96 13.84
N GLU A 44 -19.88 1.15 13.79
CA GLU A 44 -19.98 -0.12 14.49
C GLU A 44 -18.85 -1.10 14.08
N GLU A 45 -18.45 -1.10 12.80
CA GLU A 45 -17.36 -1.94 12.28
C GLU A 45 -15.97 -1.36 12.55
N LEU A 46 -15.87 -0.09 12.96
CA LEU A 46 -14.62 0.48 13.49
C LEU A 46 -14.39 0.03 14.94
N ALA A 47 -15.45 0.04 15.75
CA ALA A 47 -15.40 -0.39 17.14
C ALA A 47 -15.23 -1.92 17.25
N GLN A 48 -15.94 -2.70 16.41
CA GLN A 48 -15.83 -4.16 16.41
C GLN A 48 -14.73 -4.63 15.44
N PRO A 49 -13.71 -5.38 15.91
CA PRO A 49 -12.66 -5.90 15.05
C PRO A 49 -13.21 -6.97 14.09
N THR A 50 -13.49 -6.55 12.86
CA THR A 50 -13.89 -7.42 11.75
C THR A 50 -12.74 -7.58 10.74
N ASP A 51 -12.83 -8.59 9.88
CA ASP A 51 -11.95 -8.83 8.73
C ASP A 51 -11.90 -7.62 7.77
N LYS A 52 -13.01 -6.90 7.63
CA LYS A 52 -13.13 -5.73 6.73
C LYS A 52 -12.76 -4.40 7.38
N ARG A 53 -12.42 -4.39 8.68
CA ARG A 53 -12.12 -3.17 9.44
C ARG A 53 -11.08 -2.28 8.78
N THR A 54 -10.07 -2.86 8.14
CA THR A 54 -9.03 -2.12 7.42
C THR A 54 -9.61 -1.24 6.30
N PHE A 55 -10.59 -1.73 5.54
CA PHE A 55 -11.25 -0.96 4.48
C PHE A 55 -12.24 0.07 5.05
N VAL A 56 -12.87 -0.22 6.19
CA VAL A 56 -13.72 0.76 6.89
C VAL A 56 -12.86 1.93 7.40
N ILE A 57 -11.64 1.67 7.87
CA ILE A 57 -10.67 2.72 8.24
C ILE A 57 -10.29 3.56 7.01
N ALA A 58 -10.03 2.92 5.86
CA ALA A 58 -9.76 3.63 4.61
C ALA A 58 -10.92 4.59 4.26
N ALA A 59 -12.16 4.11 4.34
CA ALA A 59 -13.36 4.91 4.11
C ALA A 59 -13.52 6.06 5.13
N ALA A 60 -13.21 5.83 6.41
CA ALA A 60 -13.25 6.86 7.45
C ALA A 60 -12.21 7.97 7.18
N LEU A 61 -10.98 7.60 6.84
CA LEU A 61 -9.91 8.53 6.49
C LEU A 61 -10.27 9.36 5.25
N LYS A 62 -10.91 8.74 4.24
CA LYS A 62 -11.41 9.42 3.04
C LYS A 62 -12.51 10.45 3.37
N GLN A 63 -13.31 10.19 4.40
CA GLN A 63 -14.33 11.11 4.92
C GLN A 63 -13.79 12.15 5.91
N ASN A 64 -12.46 12.33 5.97
CA ASN A 64 -11.78 13.29 6.84
C ASN A 64 -11.99 13.07 8.36
N TYR A 65 -12.22 11.82 8.80
CA TYR A 65 -12.16 11.51 10.23
C TYR A 65 -10.76 11.79 10.77
N THR A 66 -10.68 12.32 12.00
CA THR A 66 -9.40 12.56 12.65
C THR A 66 -8.78 11.25 13.12
N ILE A 67 -7.46 11.23 13.22
CA ILE A 67 -6.71 10.07 13.73
C ILE A 67 -7.12 9.76 15.17
N GLU A 68 -7.41 10.80 15.96
CA GLU A 68 -7.88 10.67 17.35
C GLU A 68 -9.24 9.96 17.43
N GLN A 69 -10.20 10.33 16.57
CA GLN A 69 -11.50 9.66 16.50
C GLN A 69 -11.36 8.18 16.15
N ILE A 70 -10.52 7.86 15.16
CA ILE A 70 -10.28 6.47 14.76
C ILE A 70 -9.54 5.72 15.89
N TYR A 71 -8.56 6.35 16.53
CA TYR A 71 -7.84 5.79 17.68
C TYR A 71 -8.81 5.44 18.82
N ASP A 72 -9.75 6.32 19.13
CA ASP A 72 -10.67 6.09 20.25
C ASP A 72 -11.57 4.87 20.04
N LEU A 73 -12.01 4.66 18.80
CA LEU A 73 -12.84 3.52 18.41
C LEU A 73 -12.03 2.22 18.26
N THR A 74 -10.86 2.30 17.64
CA THR A 74 -10.10 1.13 17.18
C THR A 74 -9.01 0.69 18.13
N LYS A 75 -8.47 1.62 18.93
CA LYS A 75 -7.26 1.50 19.75
C LYS A 75 -6.00 1.09 18.95
N ILE A 76 -5.99 1.31 17.63
CA ILE A 76 -4.79 1.13 16.78
C ILE A 76 -3.86 2.30 17.01
N ASP A 77 -2.57 2.04 17.21
CA ASP A 77 -1.58 3.08 17.45
C ASP A 77 -1.63 4.21 16.38
N PRO A 78 -1.62 5.49 16.80
CA PRO A 78 -1.71 6.63 15.88
C PRO A 78 -0.62 6.66 14.82
N TRP A 79 0.54 6.03 15.04
CA TRP A 79 1.59 5.91 14.05
C TRP A 79 1.12 5.14 12.81
N PHE A 80 0.45 4.00 12.99
CA PHE A 80 -0.10 3.24 11.86
C PHE A 80 -1.23 4.00 11.16
N LEU A 81 -2.09 4.66 11.93
CA LEU A 81 -3.18 5.47 11.37
C LEU A 81 -2.66 6.64 10.54
N ASN A 82 -1.59 7.32 10.99
CA ASN A 82 -0.89 8.34 10.20
C ASN A 82 -0.34 7.77 8.89
N LYS A 83 0.24 6.57 8.92
CA LYS A 83 0.76 5.91 7.72
C LYS A 83 -0.34 5.53 6.74
N MET A 84 -1.48 5.05 7.23
CA MET A 84 -2.66 4.80 6.40
C MET A 84 -3.23 6.11 5.83
N LYS A 85 -3.25 7.18 6.62
CA LYS A 85 -3.67 8.51 6.18
C LYS A 85 -2.80 9.02 5.03
N ASN A 86 -1.47 8.84 5.09
CA ASN A 86 -0.58 9.22 3.98
C ASN A 86 -0.96 8.54 2.65
N ILE A 87 -1.40 7.27 2.70
CA ILE A 87 -1.84 6.55 1.50
C ILE A 87 -3.12 7.20 0.94
N ILE A 88 -4.10 7.50 1.80
CA ILE A 88 -5.36 8.12 1.38
C ILE A 88 -5.17 9.56 0.90
N ASP A 89 -4.32 10.34 1.56
CA ASP A 89 -3.98 11.70 1.14
C ASP A 89 -3.33 11.68 -0.26
N PHE A 90 -2.45 10.70 -0.51
CA PHE A 90 -1.83 10.54 -1.83
C PHE A 90 -2.81 10.05 -2.89
N LEU A 91 -3.76 9.18 -2.52
CA LEU A 91 -4.86 8.78 -3.40
C LEU A 91 -5.72 9.99 -3.80
N ASN A 92 -6.05 10.87 -2.85
CA ASN A 92 -6.78 12.11 -3.12
C ASN A 92 -6.01 13.01 -4.11
N LEU A 93 -4.68 13.09 -3.97
CA LEU A 93 -3.82 13.83 -4.90
C LEU A 93 -3.88 13.21 -6.30
N LEU A 94 -3.77 11.88 -6.41
CA LEU A 94 -3.86 11.18 -7.70
C LEU A 94 -5.21 11.42 -8.39
N GLU A 95 -6.31 11.34 -7.64
CA GLU A 95 -7.65 11.62 -8.17
C GLU A 95 -7.81 13.09 -8.62
N ALA A 96 -7.14 14.03 -7.94
CA ALA A 96 -7.17 15.45 -8.28
C ALA A 96 -6.37 15.76 -9.57
N GLU A 97 -5.22 15.11 -9.78
CA GLU A 97 -4.40 15.34 -10.98
C GLU A 97 -4.94 14.63 -12.24
N GLY A 98 -5.70 13.55 -12.06
CA GLY A 98 -6.29 12.80 -13.16
C GLY A 98 -5.23 12.31 -14.15
N ASN A 99 -5.45 12.53 -15.45
CA ASN A 99 -4.58 11.98 -16.50
C ASN A 99 -3.20 12.67 -16.64
N ASN A 100 -2.95 13.79 -15.94
CA ASN A 100 -1.68 14.51 -16.07
C ASN A 100 -0.66 14.07 -15.02
N LEU A 101 -0.27 12.79 -15.07
CA LEU A 101 0.71 12.22 -14.14
C LEU A 101 2.14 12.67 -14.50
N SER A 102 2.72 13.53 -13.67
CA SER A 102 4.16 13.81 -13.71
C SER A 102 4.98 12.59 -13.27
N TYR A 103 6.20 12.47 -13.82
CA TYR A 103 7.20 11.46 -13.44
C TYR A 103 7.33 11.32 -11.91
N ASP A 104 7.46 12.46 -11.21
CA ASP A 104 7.69 12.47 -9.76
C ASP A 104 6.48 11.91 -8.99
N ILE A 105 5.27 12.18 -9.48
CA ILE A 105 4.03 11.70 -8.87
C ILE A 105 3.92 10.19 -9.09
N LEU A 106 4.17 9.72 -10.30
CA LEU A 106 4.15 8.29 -10.62
C LEU A 106 5.18 7.54 -9.79
N LEU A 107 6.41 8.06 -9.69
CA LEU A 107 7.47 7.46 -8.88
C LEU A 107 7.07 7.38 -7.40
N ARG A 108 6.53 8.46 -6.83
CA ARG A 108 6.05 8.48 -5.44
C ARG A 108 4.89 7.52 -5.22
N ALA A 109 3.95 7.43 -6.15
CA ALA A 109 2.84 6.48 -6.10
C ALA A 109 3.39 5.05 -5.97
N LYS A 110 4.34 4.70 -6.82
CA LYS A 110 4.93 3.37 -6.77
C LYS A 110 5.74 3.13 -5.49
N GLN A 111 6.51 4.12 -5.00
CA GLN A 111 7.24 4.02 -3.72
C GLN A 111 6.31 3.83 -2.50
N LEU A 112 5.08 4.33 -2.56
CA LEU A 112 4.05 4.11 -1.54
C LEU A 112 3.37 2.73 -1.67
N GLY A 113 3.69 1.97 -2.72
CA GLY A 113 3.19 0.61 -2.95
C GLY A 113 1.90 0.53 -3.78
N PHE A 114 1.49 1.60 -4.45
CA PHE A 114 0.31 1.60 -5.31
C PHE A 114 0.50 0.66 -6.51
N SER A 115 -0.53 -0.14 -6.79
CA SER A 115 -0.59 -0.98 -7.99
C SER A 115 -0.94 -0.15 -9.23
N ASP A 116 -0.59 -0.65 -10.41
CA ASP A 116 -0.90 0.03 -11.68
C ASP A 116 -2.44 0.13 -11.85
N LYS A 117 -3.19 -0.86 -11.35
CA LYS A 117 -4.66 -0.85 -11.27
C LYS A 117 -5.22 0.25 -10.36
N GLN A 118 -4.68 0.41 -9.15
CA GLN A 118 -5.12 1.47 -8.23
C GLN A 118 -4.89 2.85 -8.83
N ILE A 119 -3.71 3.07 -9.43
CA ILE A 119 -3.39 4.34 -10.10
C ILE A 119 -4.37 4.56 -11.25
N ALA A 120 -4.56 3.56 -12.12
CA ALA A 120 -5.49 3.63 -13.25
C ALA A 120 -6.92 3.98 -12.83
N SER A 121 -7.42 3.36 -11.75
CA SER A 121 -8.74 3.64 -11.18
C SER A 121 -8.84 5.10 -10.70
N ALA A 122 -7.84 5.59 -9.98
CA ALA A 122 -7.80 6.97 -9.48
C ALA A 122 -7.81 8.01 -10.61
N ILE A 123 -7.04 7.77 -11.67
CA ILE A 123 -6.94 8.71 -12.81
C ILE A 123 -8.02 8.49 -13.90
N LYS A 124 -8.89 7.48 -13.73
CA LYS A 124 -9.89 7.04 -14.72
C LYS A 124 -9.27 6.66 -16.07
N SER A 125 -8.14 5.97 -16.03
CA SER A 125 -7.43 5.41 -17.19
C SER A 125 -7.42 3.88 -17.14
N THR A 126 -6.69 3.24 -18.04
CA THR A 126 -6.54 1.78 -18.08
C THR A 126 -5.22 1.35 -17.43
N GLU A 127 -5.20 0.16 -16.84
CA GLU A 127 -3.98 -0.44 -16.27
C GLU A 127 -2.84 -0.50 -17.30
N LEU A 128 -3.18 -0.83 -18.56
CA LEU A 128 -2.22 -0.88 -19.66
C LEU A 128 -1.58 0.49 -19.95
N ALA A 129 -2.36 1.57 -19.92
CA ALA A 129 -1.84 2.91 -20.14
C ALA A 129 -0.88 3.34 -19.02
N VAL A 130 -1.20 3.04 -17.76
CA VAL A 130 -0.30 3.31 -16.62
C VAL A 130 0.98 2.50 -16.73
N ARG A 131 0.87 1.24 -17.15
CA ARG A 131 2.03 0.38 -17.36
C ARG A 131 2.94 0.88 -18.50
N GLN A 132 2.36 1.31 -19.62
CA GLN A 132 3.11 1.90 -20.73
C GLN A 132 3.83 3.18 -20.28
N LEU A 133 3.11 4.09 -19.61
CA LEU A 133 3.71 5.31 -19.05
C LEU A 133 4.89 4.98 -18.11
N ARG A 134 4.74 3.93 -17.31
CA ARG A 134 5.78 3.46 -16.40
C ARG A 134 7.01 2.89 -17.14
N GLU A 135 6.79 2.18 -18.25
CA GLU A 135 7.86 1.65 -19.11
C GLU A 135 8.56 2.78 -19.87
N ASP A 136 7.81 3.74 -20.41
CA ASP A 136 8.34 4.92 -21.13
C ASP A 136 9.17 5.85 -20.22
N THR A 137 8.89 5.84 -18.92
CA THR A 137 9.60 6.64 -17.90
C THR A 137 10.71 5.86 -17.20
N ASP A 138 11.02 4.63 -17.63
CA ASP A 138 12.00 3.73 -17.00
C ASP A 138 11.75 3.44 -15.50
N ILE A 139 10.50 3.59 -15.05
CA ILE A 139 10.06 3.34 -13.68
C ILE A 139 9.89 1.81 -13.52
N THR A 140 10.97 1.07 -13.26
CA THR A 140 10.97 -0.39 -13.07
C THR A 140 11.26 -0.85 -11.64
N SER A 141 10.72 -2.01 -11.25
CA SER A 141 11.00 -2.63 -9.95
C SER A 141 12.40 -3.26 -9.92
N PHE A 142 13.06 -3.21 -8.77
CA PHE A 142 14.36 -3.84 -8.55
C PHE A 142 14.24 -5.05 -7.61
N VAL A 143 15.03 -6.09 -7.87
CA VAL A 143 15.15 -7.22 -6.95
C VAL A 143 16.21 -6.88 -5.90
N LYS A 144 15.89 -7.08 -4.63
CA LYS A 144 16.87 -6.99 -3.53
C LYS A 144 16.91 -8.31 -2.76
N GLN A 145 18.09 -8.62 -2.26
CA GLN A 145 18.32 -9.78 -1.40
C GLN A 145 18.04 -9.41 0.06
N ILE A 146 17.51 -10.38 0.83
CA ILE A 146 17.34 -10.23 2.27
C ILE A 146 18.66 -10.60 2.94
N ASP A 147 19.40 -9.58 3.36
CA ASP A 147 20.59 -9.76 4.19
C ASP A 147 20.21 -9.50 5.65
N THR A 148 20.42 -10.49 6.52
CA THR A 148 20.17 -10.38 7.98
C THR A 148 21.05 -9.33 8.66
N VAL A 149 22.02 -8.77 7.94
CA VAL A 149 22.97 -7.76 8.41
C VAL A 149 22.70 -6.37 7.83
N ALA A 150 21.53 -6.13 7.21
CA ALA A 150 21.16 -4.82 6.64
C ALA A 150 22.24 -4.24 5.68
N GLY A 151 22.84 -5.10 4.84
CA GLY A 151 23.89 -4.71 3.90
C GLY A 151 25.29 -4.50 4.50
N LYS A 152 25.49 -4.74 5.81
CA LYS A 152 26.76 -4.49 6.51
C LYS A 152 27.88 -5.47 6.14
N ARG A 153 27.56 -6.64 5.57
CA ARG A 153 28.55 -7.60 5.08
C ARG A 153 28.31 -7.80 3.58
N ILE A 154 29.12 -7.14 2.75
CA ILE A 154 29.20 -7.46 1.32
C ILE A 154 29.78 -8.86 1.24
N LEU A 155 28.94 -9.85 0.92
CA LEU A 155 29.36 -11.24 0.88
C LEU A 155 29.14 -11.81 -0.50
N TRP A 156 30.27 -12.07 -1.15
CA TRP A 156 30.46 -13.02 -2.25
C TRP A 156 29.97 -14.46 -1.97
N ASN A 157 29.21 -14.72 -0.90
CA ASN A 157 28.92 -16.06 -0.38
C ASN A 157 27.62 -16.16 0.45
N LEU A 158 26.51 -15.62 -0.05
CA LEU A 158 25.19 -16.08 0.41
C LEU A 158 24.73 -17.21 -0.51
N ARG A 159 24.74 -18.45 0.01
CA ARG A 159 24.28 -19.66 -0.70
C ARG A 159 22.75 -19.72 -0.88
N SER A 160 22.00 -18.81 -0.26
CA SER A 160 20.53 -18.83 -0.27
C SER A 160 19.97 -17.62 -1.03
N LEU A 161 19.24 -17.88 -2.12
CA LEU A 161 18.48 -16.87 -2.86
C LEU A 161 17.12 -16.64 -2.20
N TYR A 162 17.08 -15.75 -1.19
CA TYR A 162 15.84 -15.14 -0.73
C TYR A 162 15.78 -13.71 -1.26
N CYS A 163 14.87 -13.48 -2.21
CA CYS A 163 14.72 -12.22 -2.92
C CYS A 163 13.29 -11.70 -2.78
N TYR A 164 13.15 -10.38 -2.77
CA TYR A 164 11.85 -9.70 -2.85
C TYR A 164 11.92 -8.58 -3.87
N TYR A 165 10.79 -8.35 -4.55
CA TYR A 165 10.65 -7.21 -5.45
C TYR A 165 10.47 -5.95 -4.61
N LEU A 166 11.47 -5.08 -4.65
CA LEU A 166 11.35 -3.71 -4.16
C LEU A 166 10.92 -2.79 -5.29
N ILE A 167 10.00 -1.91 -4.96
CA ILE A 167 9.52 -0.91 -5.89
C ILE A 167 10.19 0.41 -5.49
N PHE A 168 11.17 0.81 -6.30
CA PHE A 168 11.90 2.09 -6.35
C PHE A 168 12.94 2.39 -5.26
N ASP A 169 14.21 2.19 -5.64
CA ASP A 169 15.34 3.01 -5.25
C ASP A 169 15.87 3.63 -6.56
N LEU A 170 15.81 4.95 -6.70
CA LEU A 170 16.59 5.63 -7.73
C LEU A 170 18.07 5.43 -7.37
N ARG A 171 18.93 5.23 -8.38
CA ARG A 171 20.36 5.47 -8.19
C ARG A 171 20.60 6.91 -7.79
#